data_AF-A0A0F9CYY1-F1
#
_entry.id   AF-A0A0F9CYY1-F1
#
_cell.length_a   1.000
_cell.length_b   1.000
_cell.length_c   1.000
_cell.angle_alpha   90.00
_cell.angle_beta   90.00
_cell.angle_gamma   90.00
#
_symmetry.space_group_name_H-M   'P 1'
#
loop_
_entity.id
_entity.type
_entity.pdbx_description
1 polymer ?
#
loop_
_entity_poly.entity_id
_entity_poly.type
_entity_poly.pdbx_seq_one_letter_code
_entity_poly.pdbx_strand_id
1 'polypeptide(L)' 'MNGWKVTAIVFIILFILETIFFITILSIGLSEIDKENQCIHNVCSSPIYNSYAYYDYEGICECYTNGILKKTEYLG' A
#
# COMPACT_ATOMS: atom_id res chain seq x y z
N MET A 1 4.18 -20.69 -43.30
CA MET A 1 3.93 -19.57 -42.37
C MET A 1 4.92 -19.65 -41.22
N ASN A 2 5.56 -18.53 -40.85
CA ASN A 2 6.58 -18.46 -39.80
C ASN A 2 5.97 -18.60 -38.40
N GLY A 3 5.43 -19.78 -38.05
CA GLY A 3 4.73 -20.02 -36.78
C GLY A 3 5.55 -19.65 -35.55
N TRP A 4 6.87 -19.90 -35.59
CA TRP A 4 7.79 -19.54 -34.51
C TRP A 4 7.86 -18.03 -34.23
N LYS A 5 7.66 -17.19 -35.26
CA LYS A 5 7.64 -15.73 -35.09
C LYS A 5 6.37 -15.28 -34.37
N VAL A 6 5.24 -15.90 -34.69
CA VAL A 6 3.96 -15.60 -34.04
C VAL A 6 4.00 -16.01 -32.57
N THR A 7 4.50 -17.21 -32.27
CA THR A 7 4.65 -17.66 -30.88
C THR A 7 5.59 -16.76 -30.09
N ALA A 8 6.71 -16.34 -30.67
CA ALA A 8 7.65 -15.42 -30.00
C ALA A 8 6.99 -14.07 -29.66
N ILE A 9 6.22 -13.49 -30.57
CA ILE A 9 5.50 -12.23 -30.33
C ILE A 9 4.49 -12.39 -29.19
N VAL A 10 3.74 -13.49 -29.16
CA VAL A 10 2.77 -13.77 -28.09
C VAL A 10 3.45 -13.86 -26.73
N PHE A 11 4.59 -14.57 -26.64
CA PHE A 11 5.35 -14.66 -25.39
C PHE A 11 5.86 -13.31 -24.89
N ILE A 12 6.34 -12.45 -25.81
CA ILE A 12 6.80 -11.11 -25.43
C ILE A 12 5.65 -10.28 -24.85
N ILE A 13 4.47 -10.33 -25.46
CA ILE A 13 3.30 -9.60 -24.96
C ILE A 13 2.88 -10.12 -23.58
N LEU A 14 2.80 -11.44 -23.41
CA LEU A 14 2.45 -12.06 -22.13
C LEU A 14 3.45 -11.67 -21.03
N PHE A 15 4.74 -11.69 -21.33
CA PHE A 15 5.79 -11.30 -20.38
C PHE A 15 5.68 -9.83 -19.96
N ILE A 16 5.36 -8.93 -20.89
CA ILE A 16 5.15 -7.51 -20.58
C ILE A 16 3.93 -7.36 -19.66
N LEU A 17 2.81 -8.01 -19.97
CA LEU A 17 1.59 -7.96 -19.16
C LEU A 17 1.83 -8.51 -17.75
N GLU A 18 2.53 -9.64 -17.64
CA GLU A 18 2.91 -10.24 -16.36
C GLU A 18 3.78 -9.30 -15.52
N THR A 19 4.76 -8.66 -16.15
CA THR A 19 5.66 -7.71 -15.48
C THR A 19 4.89 -6.50 -14.94
N ILE A 20 3.99 -5.92 -15.75
CA ILE A 20 3.15 -4.78 -15.34
C ILE A 20 2.25 -5.18 -14.17
N PHE A 21 1.63 -6.36 -14.26
CA PHE A 21 0.78 -6.89 -13.20
C PHE A 21 1.53 -7.06 -11.89
N PHE A 22 2.73 -7.66 -11.94
CA PHE A 22 3.56 -7.87 -10.77
C PHE A 22 4.00 -6.55 -10.10
N ILE A 23 4.46 -5.57 -10.90
CA ILE A 23 4.83 -4.24 -10.39
C ILE A 23 3.64 -3.55 -9.72
N THR A 24 2.45 -3.68 -10.31
CA THR A 24 1.23 -3.07 -9.78
C THR A 24 0.89 -3.63 -8.40
N ILE A 25 0.88 -4.96 -8.25
CA ILE A 25 0.62 -5.61 -6.95
C ILE A 25 1.64 -5.16 -5.91
N LEU A 26 2.93 -5.15 -6.27
CA LEU A 26 3.98 -4.69 -5.37
C LEU A 26 3.78 -3.24 -4.95
N SER A 27 3.41 -2.36 -5.89
CA SER A 27 3.17 -0.95 -5.58
C SER A 27 2.02 -0.74 -4.60
N ILE A 28 0.92 -1.50 -4.73
CA ILE A 28 -0.22 -1.45 -3.81
C ILE A 28 0.20 -1.94 -2.42
N GLY A 29 0.92 -3.07 -2.35
CA GLY A 29 1.41 -3.59 -1.07
C GLY A 29 2.35 -2.62 -0.36
N LEU A 30 3.25 -1.97 -1.11
CA LEU A 30 4.16 -0.96 -0.55
C LEU A 30 3.43 0.31 -0.13
N SER A 31 2.38 0.74 -0.85
CA SER A 31 1.62 1.93 -0.47
C SER A 31 0.85 1.74 0.83
N GLU A 32 0.27 0.56 1.07
CA GLU A 32 -0.40 0.28 2.35
C GLU A 32 0.57 0.29 3.53
N ILE A 33 1.75 -0.32 3.36
CA ILE A 33 2.81 -0.29 4.38
C ILE A 33 3.28 1.16 4.64
N ASP A 34 3.41 1.97 3.59
CA ASP A 34 3.79 3.37 3.75
C ASP A 34 2.73 4.16 4.52
N LYS A 35 1.44 3.94 4.26
CA LYS A 35 0.36 4.60 5.01
C LYS A 35 0.33 4.18 6.48
N GLU A 36 0.52 2.90 6.78
CA GLU A 36 0.63 2.44 8.17
C GLU A 36 1.84 3.08 8.88
N ASN A 37 2.99 3.14 8.20
CA ASN A 37 4.17 3.83 8.72
C ASN A 37 3.93 5.32 8.92
N GLN A 38 3.23 5.99 8.00
CA GLN A 38 2.85 7.40 8.15
C GLN A 38 1.91 7.58 9.35
N CYS A 39 0.98 6.66 9.58
CA CYS A 39 0.11 6.71 10.75
C CYS A 39 0.91 6.68 12.06
N ILE A 40 1.87 5.76 12.19
CA ILE A 40 2.69 5.63 13.40
C ILE A 40 3.66 6.79 13.55
N HIS A 41 4.44 7.07 12.50
CA HIS A 41 5.63 7.90 12.59
C HIS A 41 5.38 9.37 12.27
N ASN A 42 4.34 9.70 11.50
CA ASN A 42 4.03 11.08 11.14
C ASN A 42 2.82 11.61 11.93
N VAL A 43 1.78 10.78 12.12
CA VAL A 43 0.54 11.21 12.77
C VAL A 43 0.59 10.98 14.29
N CYS A 44 0.93 9.76 14.72
CA CYS A 44 0.90 9.32 16.11
C CYS A 44 2.27 9.30 16.80
N SER A 45 3.29 9.96 16.26
CA SER A 45 4.66 9.91 16.80
C SER A 45 4.88 10.70 18.09
N SER A 46 3.91 11.54 18.48
CA SER A 46 4.00 12.29 19.72
C SER A 46 3.95 11.36 20.94
N PRO A 47 4.81 11.55 21.95
CA PRO A 47 4.85 10.72 23.16
C PRO A 47 3.59 10.81 24.02
N ILE A 48 2.68 11.74 23.69
CA ILE A 48 1.35 11.79 24.33
C ILE A 48 0.47 10.60 23.92
N TYR A 49 0.72 9.98 22.76
CA TYR A 49 -0.03 8.83 22.28
C TYR A 49 0.66 7.54 22.72
N ASN A 50 -0.12 6.58 23.21
CA ASN A 50 0.38 5.29 23.69
C ASN A 50 -0.02 4.12 22.78
N SER A 51 -0.99 4.33 21.89
CA SER A 51 -1.41 3.35 20.90
C SER A 51 -2.00 4.06 19.67
N TYR A 52 -2.03 3.35 18.55
CA TYR A 52 -2.64 3.81 17.31
C TYR A 52 -3.52 2.69 16.72
N ALA A 53 -4.47 3.08 15.88
CA ALA A 53 -5.20 2.16 15.01
C ALA A 53 -5.21 2.75 13.60
N TYR A 54 -4.79 1.96 12.61
CA TYR A 54 -4.90 2.31 11.21
C TYR A 54 -5.99 1.44 10.57
N TYR A 55 -6.99 2.08 9.97
CA TYR A 55 -8.08 1.40 9.27
C TYR A 55 -7.83 1.47 7.77
N ASP A 56 -7.20 0.44 7.22
CA ASP A 56 -6.76 0.35 5.82
C ASP A 56 -7.86 0.72 4.81
N TYR A 57 -9.10 0.22 5.03
CA TYR A 57 -10.22 0.43 4.11
C TYR A 57 -10.67 1.89 4.03
N GLU A 58 -10.63 2.61 5.16
CA GLU A 58 -11.09 4.00 5.25
C GLU A 58 -9.92 4.99 5.12
N GLY A 59 -8.68 4.49 5.14
CA GLY A 59 -7.46 5.31 5.17
C GLY A 59 -7.38 6.18 6.42
N ILE A 60 -7.96 5.73 7.54
CA ILE A 60 -8.04 6.53 8.77
C ILE A 60 -6.97 6.09 9.76
N CYS A 61 -6.19 7.04 10.23
CA CYS A 61 -5.26 6.88 11.33
C CYS A 61 -5.84 7.50 12.60
N GLU A 62 -5.93 6.71 13.66
CA GLU A 62 -6.40 7.13 14.97
C GLU A 62 -5.31 6.98 16.02
N CYS A 63 -5.06 8.05 16.77
CA CYS A 63 -4.10 8.06 17.87
C CYS A 63 -4.83 8.12 19.22
N TYR A 64 -4.37 7.29 20.16
CA TYR A 64 -4.99 7.12 21.45
C TYR A 64 -4.02 7.46 22.57
N THR A 65 -4.57 7.97 23.68
CA THR A 65 -3.86 8.16 24.95
C THR A 65 -4.67 7.50 26.05
N ASN A 66 -4.10 6.50 26.71
CA ASN A 66 -4.78 5.71 27.76
C ASN A 66 -6.13 5.12 27.27
N GLY A 67 -6.19 4.69 26.01
CA GLY A 67 -7.40 4.14 25.39
C GLY A 67 -8.45 5.18 24.99
N ILE A 68 -8.17 6.48 25.12
CA ILE A 68 -9.06 7.57 24.68
C ILE A 68 -8.57 8.10 23.35
N LEU A 69 -9.47 8.17 22.35
CA LEU A 69 -9.19 8.80 21.06
C LEU A 69 -8.83 10.27 21.25
N LYS A 70 -7.67 10.68 20.72
CA LYS A 70 -7.16 12.05 20.82
C LYS A 70 -7.02 12.74 19.48
N LYS A 71 -6.65 11.99 18.44
CA LYS A 71 -6.44 12.52 17.10
C LYS A 71 -6.90 11.50 16.07
N THR A 72 -7.53 12.00 15.02
CA THR A 72 -7.90 11.23 13.83
C THR A 72 -7.43 11.98 12.61
N GLU A 73 -6.79 11.30 11.67
CA GLU A 73 -6.27 11.88 10.43
C GLU A 73 -6.52 10.94 9.25
N TYR A 74 -6.94 11.49 8.12
CA TYR A 74 -7.18 10.74 6.88
C TYR A 74 -5.90 10.75 6.04
N LEU A 75 -5.42 9.57 5.67
CA LEU A 75 -4.15 9.35 4.95
C LEU A 75 -4.32 9.10 3.44
N GLY A 76 -5.55 9.09 2.93
CA GLY A 76 -5.84 9.06 1.48
C GLY A 76 -5.37 7.78 0.81
#